data_AF-A0A0A2DNN2-F1
#
_entry.id   AF-A0A0A2DNN2-F1
#
_cell.length_a   1.000
_cell.length_b   1.000
_cell.length_c   1.000
_cell.angle_alpha   90.00
_cell.angle_beta   90.00
_cell.angle_gamma   90.00
#
_symmetry.space_group_name_H-M   'P 1'
#
loop_
_entity.id
_entity.type
_entity.pdbx_description
1 polymer ?
#
loop_
_entity_poly.entity_id
_entity_poly.type
_entity_poly.pdbx_seq_one_letter_code
_entity_poly.pdbx_strand_id
1 'polypeptide(L)'
;MTTSPEPLISLKRAAALGYGGYSTLRRDIKAGLLPAVKIGNRLMVRSSDLEVRAVPERPAPFEDIEDAVKHIVATAPPLTDEQVQRLFALLGGAA
;
A
#
# COMPACT_ATOMS: atom_id res chain seq x y z
N MET A 1 -6.56 -35.14 -12.44
CA MET A 1 -6.18 -34.09 -11.46
C MET A 1 -7.27 -34.02 -10.41
N THR A 2 -7.06 -34.64 -9.26
CA THR A 2 -8.01 -34.63 -8.14
C THR A 2 -7.92 -33.28 -7.44
N THR A 3 -8.79 -32.35 -7.82
CA THR A 3 -8.94 -31.05 -7.16
C THR A 3 -9.50 -31.32 -5.76
N SER A 4 -8.62 -31.32 -4.75
CA SER A 4 -9.08 -31.32 -3.36
C SER A 4 -10.01 -30.12 -3.17
N PRO A 5 -11.21 -30.29 -2.58
CA PRO A 5 -12.13 -29.17 -2.41
C PRO A 5 -11.46 -28.10 -1.55
N GLU A 6 -11.22 -26.93 -2.14
CA GLU A 6 -10.61 -25.81 -1.41
C GLU A 6 -11.42 -25.50 -0.15
N PRO A 7 -10.77 -25.25 0.99
CA PRO A 7 -11.45 -25.03 2.25
C PRO A 7 -12.32 -23.77 2.17
N LEU A 8 -13.63 -23.97 2.31
CA LEU A 8 -14.60 -22.90 2.44
C LEU A 8 -14.67 -22.43 3.89
N ILE A 9 -14.58 -21.12 4.09
CA ILE A 9 -14.70 -20.49 5.41
C ILE A 9 -15.89 -19.54 5.45
N SER A 10 -16.49 -19.41 6.64
CA SER A 10 -17.59 -18.46 6.85
C SER A 10 -17.08 -17.02 6.91
N LEU A 11 -17.93 -16.05 6.58
CA LEU A 11 -17.58 -14.62 6.70
C LEU A 11 -17.20 -14.23 8.14
N LYS A 12 -17.83 -14.85 9.15
CA LYS A 12 -17.47 -14.63 10.56
C LYS A 12 -16.05 -15.11 10.85
N ARG A 13 -15.65 -16.27 10.31
CA ARG A 13 -14.30 -16.79 10.47
C ARG A 13 -13.28 -15.96 9.68
N ALA A 14 -13.59 -15.57 8.45
CA ALA A 14 -12.76 -14.69 7.64
C ALA A 14 -12.49 -13.35 8.35
N ALA A 15 -13.51 -12.76 8.96
CA ALA A 15 -13.36 -11.55 9.75
C ALA A 15 -12.48 -11.75 11.00
N ALA A 16 -12.66 -12.87 11.71
CA ALA A 16 -11.83 -13.23 12.85
C ALA A 16 -10.36 -13.53 12.47
N LEU A 17 -10.10 -13.89 11.20
CA LEU A 17 -8.76 -14.09 10.64
C LEU A 17 -8.13 -12.78 10.15
N GLY A 18 -8.86 -11.66 10.17
CA GLY A 18 -8.33 -10.35 9.79
C GLY A 18 -8.43 -10.02 8.29
N TYR A 19 -9.11 -10.84 7.47
CA TYR A 19 -9.29 -10.55 6.03
C TYR A 19 -10.24 -9.37 5.73
N GLY A 20 -10.80 -8.75 6.77
CA GLY A 20 -11.67 -7.58 6.67
C GLY A 20 -12.88 -7.67 7.60
N GLY A 21 -13.55 -6.54 7.82
CA GLY A 21 -14.80 -6.51 8.60
C GLY A 21 -15.93 -7.31 7.93
N TYR A 22 -16.81 -7.93 8.72
CA TYR A 22 -17.94 -8.72 8.20
C TYR A 22 -18.81 -7.93 7.21
N SER A 23 -19.09 -6.66 7.53
CA SER A 23 -19.87 -5.76 6.66
C SER A 23 -19.16 -5.49 5.34
N THR A 24 -17.84 -5.28 5.36
CA THR A 24 -17.00 -5.11 4.17
C THR A 24 -17.05 -6.36 3.29
N LEU A 25 -16.78 -7.54 3.86
CA LEU A 25 -16.83 -8.80 3.12
C LEU A 25 -18.21 -9.02 2.49
N ARG A 26 -19.30 -8.73 3.23
CA ARG A 26 -20.67 -8.86 2.72
C ARG A 26 -20.99 -7.85 1.62
N ARG A 27 -20.52 -6.61 1.75
CA ARG A 27 -20.67 -5.57 0.73
C ARG A 27 -19.94 -5.97 -0.56
N ASP A 28 -18.73 -6.48 -0.43
CA ASP A 28 -17.88 -6.85 -1.56
C ASP A 28 -18.45 -8.06 -2.31
N ILE A 29 -19.04 -9.03 -1.60
CA ILE A 29 -19.82 -10.12 -2.22
C ILE A 29 -21.01 -9.56 -2.99
N LYS A 30 -21.77 -8.62 -2.41
CA LYS A 30 -22.91 -7.99 -3.09
C LYS A 30 -22.48 -7.19 -4.34
N ALA A 31 -21.28 -6.62 -4.30
CA ALA A 31 -20.69 -5.90 -5.43
C ALA A 31 -20.04 -6.82 -6.49
N GLY A 32 -20.02 -8.15 -6.27
CA GLY A 32 -19.38 -9.10 -7.18
C GLY A 32 -17.85 -9.10 -7.12
N LEU A 33 -17.25 -8.44 -6.12
CA LEU A 33 -15.81 -8.30 -5.94
C LEU A 33 -15.18 -9.46 -5.15
N LEU A 34 -15.99 -10.24 -4.46
CA LEU A 34 -15.56 -11.40 -3.70
C LEU A 34 -16.47 -12.58 -4.05
N PRO A 35 -15.95 -13.64 -4.69
CA PRO A 35 -16.72 -14.84 -4.95
C PRO A 35 -17.19 -15.48 -3.64
N ALA A 36 -18.45 -15.90 -3.60
CA ALA A 36 -19.03 -16.58 -2.45
C ALA A 36 -19.98 -17.69 -2.88
N VAL A 37 -20.04 -18.73 -2.06
CA VAL A 37 -20.96 -19.87 -2.22
C VAL A 37 -21.95 -19.83 -1.06
N LYS A 38 -23.23 -20.03 -1.37
CA LYS A 38 -24.27 -20.16 -0.36
C LYS A 38 -24.46 -21.63 0.00
N ILE A 39 -24.22 -21.99 1.26
CA ILE A 39 -24.47 -23.34 1.80
C ILE A 39 -25.57 -23.21 2.86
N GLY A 40 -26.77 -23.70 2.52
CA GLY A 40 -27.98 -23.44 3.31
C GLY A 40 -28.26 -21.94 3.41
N ASN A 41 -28.27 -21.40 4.64
CA ASN A 41 -28.44 -19.97 4.89
C ASN A 41 -27.12 -19.21 5.12
N ARG A 42 -25.97 -19.87 4.95
CA ARG A 42 -24.65 -19.28 5.23
C ARG A 42 -23.92 -18.93 3.94
N LEU A 43 -23.33 -17.74 3.91
CA LEU A 43 -22.37 -17.36 2.88
C LEU A 43 -20.98 -17.83 3.30
N MET A 44 -20.32 -18.51 2.38
CA MET A 44 -19.00 -19.08 2.53
C MET A 44 -18.11 -18.57 1.40
N VAL A 45 -16.84 -18.39 1.67
CA VAL A 45 -15.84 -17.91 0.72
C VAL A 45 -14.66 -18.87 0.72
N ARG A 46 -13.93 -18.96 -0.39
CA ARG A 46 -12.69 -19.73 -0.44
C ARG A 46 -11.58 -18.93 0.23
N SER A 47 -10.71 -19.60 0.98
CA SER A 47 -9.55 -18.92 1.59
C SER A 47 -8.62 -18.30 0.55
N SER A 48 -8.45 -18.96 -0.61
CA SER A 48 -7.63 -18.48 -1.73
C SER A 48 -8.12 -17.13 -2.29
N ASP A 49 -9.43 -16.96 -2.46
CA ASP A 49 -10.01 -15.69 -2.94
C ASP A 49 -9.74 -14.52 -1.98
N LEU A 50 -9.67 -14.80 -0.67
CA LEU A 50 -9.35 -13.80 0.35
C LEU A 50 -7.86 -13.45 0.36
N GLU A 51 -6.99 -14.43 0.17
CA GLU A 51 -5.54 -14.23 0.11
C GLU A 51 -5.12 -13.43 -1.12
N VAL A 52 -5.67 -13.73 -2.30
CA VAL A 52 -5.43 -12.95 -3.53
C VAL A 52 -5.85 -11.49 -3.34
N ARG A 53 -6.90 -11.25 -2.54
CA ARG A 53 -7.40 -9.91 -2.24
C ARG A 53 -6.59 -9.18 -1.17
N ALA A 54 -5.81 -9.87 -0.35
CA ALA A 54 -4.99 -9.26 0.68
C ALA A 54 -3.81 -8.51 0.03
N VAL A 55 -4.09 -7.30 -0.46
CA VAL A 55 -3.05 -6.41 -0.96
C VAL A 55 -2.32 -5.83 0.24
N PRO A 56 -1.01 -6.04 0.39
CA PRO A 56 -0.25 -5.43 1.45
C PRO A 56 -0.28 -3.91 1.27
N GLU A 57 -0.95 -3.21 2.18
CA GLU A 57 -0.87 -1.75 2.27
C GLU A 57 0.45 -1.40 2.96
N ARG A 58 1.54 -1.37 2.18
CA ARG A 58 2.75 -0.69 2.61
C ARG A 58 2.46 0.80 2.44
N PRO A 59 2.58 1.65 3.49
CA PRO A 59 2.58 3.08 3.27
C PRO A 59 3.62 3.39 2.19
N ALA A 60 3.25 4.23 1.22
CA ALA A 60 4.17 4.59 0.13
C ALA A 60 5.55 4.90 0.74
N PRO A 61 6.64 4.32 0.23
CA PRO A 61 7.95 4.63 0.75
C PRO A 61 8.09 6.14 0.68
N PHE A 62 8.43 6.76 1.81
CA PHE A 62 8.92 8.13 1.80
C PHE A 62 10.05 8.17 0.77
N GLU A 63 10.08 9.21 -0.06
CA GLU A 63 11.23 9.42 -0.95
C GLU A 63 12.50 9.34 -0.12
N ASP A 64 13.49 8.59 -0.59
CA ASP A 64 14.78 8.55 0.08
C ASP A 64 15.29 9.99 0.20
N ILE A 65 15.86 10.34 1.35
CA ILE A 65 16.32 11.72 1.61
C ILE A 65 17.25 12.19 0.50
N GLU A 66 18.09 11.30 -0.05
CA GLU A 66 19.00 11.63 -1.14
C GLU A 66 18.27 11.95 -2.45
N ASP A 67 17.19 11.23 -2.76
CA ASP A 67 16.39 11.48 -3.96
C ASP A 67 15.59 12.78 -3.83
N ALA A 68 15.04 13.04 -2.64
CA ALA A 68 14.38 14.30 -2.31
C ALA A 68 15.35 15.49 -2.42
N VAL A 69 16.58 15.35 -1.90
CA VAL A 69 17.63 16.36 -2.03
C VAL A 69 17.99 16.60 -3.50
N LYS A 70 18.20 15.54 -4.31
CA LYS A 70 18.47 15.69 -5.75
C LYS A 70 17.35 16.42 -6.46
N HIS A 71 16.10 16.10 -6.16
CA HIS A 71 14.95 16.76 -6.78
C HIS A 71 14.88 18.24 -6.41
N ILE A 72 15.08 18.58 -5.14
CA ILE A 72 15.12 19.99 -4.68
C ILE A 72 16.27 20.74 -5.36
N VAL A 73 17.47 20.15 -5.45
CA VAL A 73 18.62 20.77 -6.12
C VAL A 73 18.35 20.95 -7.61
N ALA A 74 17.75 19.97 -8.29
CA ALA A 74 17.45 20.03 -9.72
C ALA A 74 16.41 21.09 -10.08
N THR A 75 15.51 21.41 -9.15
CA THR A 75 14.44 22.41 -9.35
C THR A 75 14.81 23.79 -8.81
N ALA A 76 15.94 23.91 -8.09
CA ALA A 76 16.39 25.19 -7.55
C ALA A 76 16.88 26.12 -8.66
N PRO A 77 16.54 27.43 -8.61
CA PRO A 77 17.14 28.41 -9.51
C PRO A 77 18.65 28.49 -9.28
N PRO A 78 19.45 28.80 -10.32
CA PRO A 78 20.89 28.97 -10.18
C PRO A 78 21.18 30.12 -9.21
N LEU A 79 22.27 29.99 -8.46
CA LEU A 79 22.77 31.08 -7.60
C LEU A 79 23.16 32.27 -8.47
N THR A 80 22.82 33.48 -8.01
CA THR A 80 23.27 34.72 -8.65
C THR A 80 24.75 34.96 -8.36
N ASP A 81 25.43 35.74 -9.21
CA ASP A 81 26.85 36.06 -9.02
C ASP A 81 27.12 36.71 -7.65
N GLU A 82 26.22 37.57 -7.17
CA GLU A 82 26.29 38.19 -5.84
C GLU A 82 26.20 37.15 -4.71
N GLN A 83 25.34 36.13 -4.86
CA GLN A 83 25.21 35.05 -3.89
C GLN A 83 26.45 34.17 -3.88
N VAL A 84 27.04 33.89 -5.06
CA VAL A 84 28.29 33.12 -5.18
C VAL A 84 29.45 33.87 -4.53
N GLN A 85 29.60 35.18 -4.78
CA GLN A 85 30.65 35.99 -4.15
C GLN A 85 30.52 36.03 -2.62
N ARG A 86 29.30 36.16 -2.11
CA ARG A 86 29.04 36.13 -0.66
C ARG A 86 29.33 34.77 -0.05
N LEU A 87 28.97 33.67 -0.72
CA LEU A 87 29.30 32.32 -0.28
C LEU A 87 30.81 32.08 -0.29
N PHE A 88 31.52 32.54 -1.32
CA PHE A 88 32.97 32.41 -1.41
C PHE A 88 33.68 33.16 -0.27
N ALA A 89 33.21 34.36 0.07
CA ALA A 89 33.73 35.10 1.22
C ALA A 89 33.47 34.41 2.57
N LEU A 90 32.32 33.74 2.74
CA LEU A 90 31.95 33.04 3.97
C LEU A 90 32.63 31.67 4.12
N LEU A 91 32.78 30.92 3.03
CA LEU A 91 33.34 29.56 3.03
C LEU A 91 34.84 29.54 2.74
N GLY A 92 35.37 30.58 2.11
CA GLY A 92 36.78 30.71 1.72
C GLY A 92 37.68 31.38 2.75
N GLY A 93 37.21 31.67 3.97
CA GLY A 93 37.95 32.52 4.91
C GLY A 93 37.70 32.27 6.40
N ALA A 94 38.14 31.11 6.88
CA ALA A 94 38.65 30.92 8.25
C ALA A 94 39.88 29.99 8.17
N ALA A 95 41.04 30.60 7.90
CA ALA A 95 42.36 30.07 8.18
C ALA A 95 43.13 31.16 8.95
#